data_AF-A0A3D2N0I8-F1
#
_entry.id   AF-A0A3D2N0I8-F1
#
_cell.length_a   1.000
_cell.length_b   1.000
_cell.length_c   1.000
_cell.angle_alpha   90.00
_cell.angle_beta   90.00
_cell.angle_gamma   90.00
#
_symmetry.space_group_name_H-M   'P 1'
#
loop_
_entity.id
_entity.type
_entity.pdbx_description
1 polymer ?
#
loop_
_entity_poly.entity_id
_entity_poly.type
_entity_poly.pdbx_seq_one_letter_code
_entity_poly.pdbx_strand_id
1 'polypeptide(L)'
;MKYKKKSYTDIEKVDENGILFLSGEVLDLRECAKDGTCCVGERDIEAEPPYFEFYSTDKPIRVVFDRKGLLSDIVNVREFQKLNSLITNAGFSTLDIS
;
A
#
# COMPACT_ATOMS: atom_id res chain seq x y z
N MET A 1 12.35 4.51 -11.63
CA MET A 1 11.25 5.50 -11.54
C MET A 1 11.24 6.07 -10.13
N LYS A 2 11.02 7.38 -9.95
CA LYS A 2 10.81 7.94 -8.60
C LYS A 2 9.34 7.74 -8.25
N TYR A 3 9.01 6.96 -7.23
CA TYR A 3 7.66 6.89 -6.65
C TYR A 3 7.40 8.08 -5.73
N LYS A 4 6.14 8.32 -5.34
CA LYS A 4 5.78 9.19 -4.22
C LYS A 4 5.75 8.33 -2.96
N LYS A 5 6.66 8.58 -2.01
CA LYS A 5 6.71 7.85 -0.74
C LYS A 5 5.62 8.37 0.21
N LYS A 6 4.90 7.46 0.85
CA LYS A 6 3.94 7.69 1.94
C LYS A 6 4.25 6.73 3.09
N SER A 7 3.99 7.12 4.34
CA SER A 7 4.05 6.16 5.45
C SER A 7 2.70 5.47 5.60
N TYR A 8 2.69 4.22 6.06
CA TYR A 8 1.45 3.54 6.43
C TYR A 8 0.66 4.31 7.49
N THR A 9 1.34 5.04 8.39
CA THR A 9 0.69 5.87 9.41
C THR A 9 -0.05 7.07 8.83
N ASP A 10 0.18 7.41 7.56
CA ASP A 10 -0.53 8.48 6.87
C ASP A 10 -1.87 8.01 6.29
N ILE A 11 -2.20 6.72 6.38
CA ILE A 11 -3.48 6.18 5.90
C ILE A 11 -4.56 6.47 6.94
N GLU A 12 -5.60 7.17 6.49
CA GLU A 12 -6.81 7.42 7.27
C GLU A 12 -7.80 6.26 7.13
N LYS A 13 -8.05 5.81 5.89
CA LYS A 13 -9.06 4.79 5.57
C LYS A 13 -8.66 4.00 4.32
N VAL A 14 -9.06 2.74 4.29
CA VAL A 14 -9.05 1.88 3.09
C VAL A 14 -10.45 1.31 2.90
N ASP A 15 -11.03 1.49 1.71
CA ASP A 15 -12.32 0.94 1.32
C ASP A 15 -12.41 0.65 -0.19
N GLU A 16 -13.61 0.33 -0.69
CA GLU A 16 -13.89 0.03 -2.10
C GLU A 16 -13.61 1.16 -3.11
N ASN A 17 -13.40 2.39 -2.61
CA ASN A 17 -13.00 3.56 -3.40
C ASN A 17 -11.48 3.78 -3.38
N GLY A 18 -10.73 3.04 -2.56
CA GLY A 18 -9.28 3.06 -2.52
C GLY A 18 -8.69 3.42 -1.15
N ILE A 19 -7.61 4.19 -1.14
CA ILE A 19 -6.88 4.60 0.08
C ILE A 19 -6.98 6.11 0.25
N LEU A 20 -7.60 6.54 1.36
CA LEU A 20 -7.61 7.94 1.81
C LEU A 20 -6.44 8.16 2.76
N PHE A 21 -5.59 9.15 2.45
CA PHE A 21 -4.52 9.60 3.33
C PHE A 21 -4.98 10.79 4.19
N LEU A 22 -4.39 10.95 5.37
CA LEU A 22 -4.63 12.06 6.30
C LEU A 22 -4.40 13.45 5.69
N SER A 23 -3.66 13.53 4.58
CA SER A 23 -3.49 14.77 3.82
C SER A 23 -4.71 15.16 2.99
N GLY A 24 -5.77 14.34 2.96
CA GLY A 24 -6.92 14.44 2.05
C GLY A 24 -6.64 13.92 0.64
N GLU A 25 -5.47 13.33 0.39
CA GLU A 25 -5.15 12.72 -0.90
C GLU A 25 -5.81 11.34 -1.00
N VAL A 26 -6.36 11.01 -2.17
CA VAL A 26 -6.98 9.72 -2.44
C VAL A 26 -6.17 8.99 -3.50
N LEU A 27 -5.79 7.75 -3.21
CA LEU A 27 -5.33 6.79 -4.20
C LEU A 27 -6.53 5.94 -4.62
N ASP A 28 -7.03 6.17 -5.83
CA ASP A 28 -8.06 5.33 -6.43
C ASP A 28 -7.43 4.00 -6.90
N LEU A 29 -7.75 2.92 -6.20
CA LEU A 29 -7.25 1.58 -6.51
C LEU A 29 -7.80 1.04 -7.83
N ARG A 30 -8.94 1.54 -8.32
CA ARG A 30 -9.51 1.15 -9.61
C ARG A 30 -8.70 1.71 -10.77
N GLU A 31 -8.09 2.89 -10.60
CA GLU A 31 -7.17 3.44 -11.60
C GLU A 31 -5.86 2.64 -11.68
N CYS A 32 -5.46 1.99 -10.58
CA CYS A 32 -4.28 1.13 -10.56
C CYS A 32 -4.51 -0.23 -11.22
N ALA A 33 -5.75 -0.71 -11.22
CA ALA A 33 -6.16 -1.95 -11.85
C ALA A 33 -6.15 -1.79 -13.39
N LYS A 34 -5.11 -2.30 -14.05
CA LYS A 34 -5.02 -2.31 -15.52
C LYS A 34 -5.86 -3.43 -16.13
N ASP A 35 -6.47 -3.15 -17.28
CA ASP A 35 -7.04 -4.10 -18.24
C ASP A 35 -7.92 -5.21 -17.62
N GLY A 36 -8.85 -4.84 -16.75
CA GLY A 36 -9.82 -5.78 -16.16
C GLY A 36 -9.22 -6.75 -15.13
N THR A 37 -7.98 -6.52 -14.69
CA THR A 37 -7.38 -7.23 -13.55
C THR A 37 -7.77 -6.55 -12.23
N CYS A 38 -7.71 -7.28 -11.12
CA CYS A 38 -7.83 -6.70 -9.78
C CYS A 38 -6.47 -6.29 -9.18
N CYS A 39 -5.37 -6.43 -9.93
CA CYS A 39 -4.03 -6.21 -9.42
C CYS A 39 -3.68 -4.72 -9.44
N VAL A 40 -3.43 -4.14 -8.27
CA VAL A 40 -3.25 -2.69 -8.10
C VAL A 40 -1.80 -2.28 -7.85
N GLY A 41 -0.89 -3.24 -7.75
CA GLY A 41 0.49 -2.96 -7.42
C GLY A 41 1.28 -4.20 -7.01
N GLU A 42 2.48 -3.93 -6.52
CA GLU A 42 3.41 -4.91 -5.95
C GLU A 42 3.57 -4.70 -4.46
N ARG A 43 3.98 -5.76 -3.75
CA ARG A 43 4.33 -5.71 -2.34
C ARG A 43 5.58 -6.54 -2.06
N ASP A 44 6.34 -6.08 -1.09
CA ASP A 44 7.56 -6.75 -0.65
C ASP A 44 7.63 -6.64 0.87
N ILE A 45 7.46 -7.79 1.54
CA ILE A 45 7.50 -7.89 3.00
C ILE A 45 8.94 -8.07 3.52
N GLU A 46 9.86 -8.54 2.68
CA GLU A 46 11.27 -8.78 3.03
C GLU A 46 12.15 -7.55 2.84
N ALA A 47 11.66 -6.52 2.13
CA ALA A 47 12.31 -5.23 2.02
C ALA A 47 12.52 -4.52 3.37
N GLU A 48 13.54 -3.67 3.43
CA GLU A 48 13.86 -2.83 4.59
C GLU A 48 13.71 -1.33 4.24
N PRO A 49 12.59 -0.67 4.56
CA PRO A 49 11.37 -1.19 5.19
C PRO A 49 10.43 -1.92 4.20
N PRO A 50 9.51 -2.77 4.72
CA PRO A 50 8.45 -3.38 3.91
C PRO A 50 7.64 -2.32 3.16
N TYR A 51 7.05 -2.67 2.03
CA TYR A 51 6.24 -1.72 1.26
C TYR A 51 5.17 -2.33 0.36
N PHE A 52 4.21 -1.48 -0.01
CA PHE A 52 3.35 -1.64 -1.19
C PHE A 52 3.70 -0.54 -2.18
N GLU A 53 3.84 -0.87 -3.47
CA GLU A 53 3.95 0.09 -4.56
C GLU A 53 2.75 -0.05 -5.50
N PHE A 54 1.89 0.97 -5.51
CA PHE A 54 0.68 1.00 -6.30
C PHE A 54 0.92 1.64 -7.67
N TYR A 55 0.36 1.02 -8.71
CA TYR A 55 0.49 1.45 -10.11
C TYR A 55 -0.42 2.64 -10.44
N SER A 56 -0.29 3.78 -9.74
CA SER A 56 -1.06 4.99 -10.07
C SER A 56 -0.66 5.57 -11.43
N THR A 57 -1.63 6.16 -12.13
CA THR A 57 -1.55 6.68 -13.51
C THR A 57 -0.56 7.84 -13.69
N ASP A 58 -0.45 8.75 -12.72
CA ASP A 58 0.51 9.87 -12.76
C ASP A 58 1.89 9.41 -12.26
N LYS A 59 1.93 8.92 -11.02
CA LYS A 59 3.17 8.49 -10.37
C LYS A 59 2.89 7.38 -9.37
N PRO A 60 3.64 6.27 -9.40
CA PRO A 60 3.46 5.20 -8.43
C PRO A 60 3.56 5.73 -7.00
N ILE A 61 2.67 5.26 -6.13
CA ILE A 61 2.69 5.59 -4.71
C ILE A 61 3.29 4.39 -3.97
N ARG A 62 4.36 4.62 -3.21
CA ARG A 62 4.94 3.61 -2.33
C ARG A 62 4.57 3.90 -0.89
N VAL A 63 3.72 3.05 -0.33
CA VAL A 63 3.41 3.04 1.11
C VAL A 63 4.43 2.17 1.81
N VAL A 64 5.19 2.75 2.74
CA VAL A 64 6.22 2.03 3.51
C VAL A 64 5.78 1.80 4.96
N PHE A 65 6.30 0.73 5.56
CA PHE A 65 6.12 0.42 6.98
C PHE A 65 7.43 0.72 7.72
N ASP A 66 7.64 2.01 8.03
CA ASP A 66 8.91 2.52 8.55
C ASP A 66 8.83 2.99 10.00
N ARG A 67 7.97 2.37 10.83
CA ARG A 67 8.00 2.62 12.27
C ARG A 67 9.37 2.25 12.82
N LYS A 68 9.80 3.01 13.83
CA LYS A 68 11.07 2.84 14.53
C LYS A 68 10.82 2.64 16.02
N GLY A 69 11.76 1.96 16.68
CA GLY A 69 11.73 1.74 18.13
C GLY A 69 11.68 0.25 18.50
N LEU A 70 11.50 -0.01 19.80
CA LEU A 70 11.41 -1.38 20.31
C LEU A 70 10.21 -2.09 19.68
N LEU A 71 10.43 -3.30 19.16
CA LEU A 71 9.42 -4.12 18.46
C LEU A 71 8.94 -3.56 17.11
N SER A 72 9.63 -2.57 16.53
CA SER A 72 9.21 -1.96 15.26
C SER A 72 9.04 -2.98 14.13
N ASP A 73 9.93 -3.96 14.00
CA ASP A 73 9.83 -5.01 12.98
C ASP A 73 8.51 -5.79 13.08
N ILE A 74 8.13 -6.19 14.29
CA ILE A 74 6.87 -6.91 14.56
C ILE A 74 5.67 -6.03 14.19
N VAL A 75 5.72 -4.74 14.53
CA VAL A 75 4.63 -3.80 14.22
C VAL A 75 4.53 -3.56 12.72
N ASN A 76 5.64 -3.33 12.03
CA ASN A 76 5.69 -3.13 10.58
C ASN A 76 5.12 -4.35 9.83
N VAL A 77 5.49 -5.57 10.23
CA VAL A 77 4.93 -6.81 9.66
C VAL A 77 3.42 -6.92 9.90
N ARG A 78 2.96 -6.64 11.12
CA ARG A 78 1.52 -6.68 11.45
C ARG A 78 0.72 -5.65 10.66
N GLU A 79 1.25 -4.45 10.51
CA GLU A 79 0.63 -3.36 9.74
C GLU A 79 0.61 -3.68 8.24
N PHE A 80 1.68 -4.29 7.72
CA PHE A 80 1.74 -4.79 6.35
C PHE A 80 0.64 -5.81 6.07
N GLN A 81 0.53 -6.82 6.93
CA GLN A 81 -0.52 -7.84 6.82
C GLN A 81 -1.92 -7.22 6.90
N LYS A 82 -2.11 -6.24 7.79
CA LYS A 82 -3.38 -5.51 7.91
C LYS A 82 -3.72 -4.77 6.62
N LEU A 83 -2.77 -4.06 6.01
CA LEU A 83 -3.04 -3.38 4.74
C LEU A 83 -3.38 -4.37 3.62
N ASN A 84 -2.66 -5.49 3.53
CA ASN A 84 -2.95 -6.56 2.58
C ASN A 84 -4.38 -7.10 2.72
N SER A 85 -4.84 -7.34 3.96
CA SER A 85 -6.21 -7.77 4.24
C SER A 85 -7.24 -6.71 3.85
N LEU A 86 -6.97 -5.43 4.11
CA LEU A 86 -7.88 -4.33 3.73
C LEU A 86 -8.02 -4.20 2.20
N ILE A 87 -6.92 -4.30 1.47
CA ILE A 87 -6.91 -4.29 -0.01
C ILE A 87 -7.70 -5.48 -0.55
N THR A 88 -7.45 -6.68 -0.03
CA THR A 88 -8.17 -7.91 -0.42
C THR A 88 -9.67 -7.79 -0.15
N ASN A 89 -10.04 -7.29 1.03
CA ASN A 89 -11.45 -7.11 1.40
C ASN A 89 -12.16 -6.04 0.56
N ALA A 90 -11.42 -5.08 0.00
CA ALA A 90 -11.92 -4.09 -0.95
C ALA A 90 -12.04 -4.63 -2.39
N GLY A 91 -11.68 -5.90 -2.65
CA GLY A 91 -11.80 -6.55 -3.95
C GLY A 91 -10.57 -6.45 -4.85
N PHE A 92 -9.44 -5.98 -4.31
CA PHE A 92 -8.20 -5.81 -5.05
C PHE A 92 -7.12 -6.82 -4.63
N SER A 93 -6.08 -6.96 -5.42
CA SER A 93 -4.92 -7.79 -5.12
C SER A 93 -3.61 -7.07 -5.44
N THR A 94 -2.52 -7.58 -4.91
CA THR A 94 -1.16 -7.08 -5.17
C THR A 94 -0.25 -8.26 -5.47
N LEU A 95 0.71 -8.09 -6.37
CA LEU A 95 1.73 -9.09 -6.66
C LEU A 95 2.75 -9.14 -5.51
N ASP A 96 3.00 -10.34 -4.97
CA ASP A 96 4.07 -10.55 -4.00
C ASP A 96 5.40 -10.73 -4.74
N ILE A 97 6.39 -9.89 -4.44
CA ILE A 97 7.71 -9.90 -5.11
C ILE A 97 8.88 -10.16 -4.15
N SER A 98 8.59 -10.44 -2.87
CA SER A 98 9.59 -10.95 -1.92
C SER A 98 10.15 -12.29 -2.37
#